data_AF-A0A8J5IP73-F1
#
_entry.id   AF-A0A8J5IP73-F1
#
_cell.length_a   1.000
_cell.length_b   1.000
_cell.length_c   1.000
_cell.angle_alpha   90.00
_cell.angle_beta   90.00
_cell.angle_gamma   90.00
#
_symmetry.space_group_name_H-M   'P 1'
#
loop_
_entity.id
_entity.type
_entity.pdbx_description
1 polymer ?
#
loop_
_entity_poly.entity_id
_entity_poly.type
_entity_poly.pdbx_seq_one_letter_code
_entity_poly.pdbx_strand_id
1 'polypeptide(L)'
;MVEYFCRQDLIDWIITNDPAFDWDELRVAPLMARTGRKKLLDSEIDRYPSESALVDAAAQGQLDLVKEIQSAFSVYEVKVAMFAVKKAAAAGRVDTLRLLLRTEWGVFKSLLVTAMEKAAVNGRVNVMEYLYAQYCHDESFGYMENVLKLAALAGQSDAVTFLLRHDPSPIKVFNVTARLFYDNQTDALEVICARCNANDLLELFRASLDGFRCDSVLEAAYAVCSESTFNEAVNLILPELPVATERNREAIDFLRNVARSSTSG
;
A
#
# COMPACT_ATOMS: atom_id res chain seq x y z
N MET A 1 25.16 -17.35 -6.96
CA MET A 1 25.58 -16.62 -5.76
C MET A 1 25.24 -15.16 -6.06
N VAL A 2 24.17 -14.62 -5.47
CA VAL A 2 23.68 -13.27 -5.82
C VAL A 2 24.44 -12.29 -4.94
N GLU A 3 25.40 -11.58 -5.53
CA GLU A 3 26.14 -10.52 -4.84
C GLU A 3 25.22 -9.32 -4.63
N TYR A 4 25.08 -8.93 -3.37
CA TYR A 4 24.45 -7.67 -2.99
C TYR A 4 25.40 -6.53 -3.42
N PHE A 5 25.06 -5.83 -4.50
CA PHE A 5 25.81 -4.62 -4.88
C PHE A 5 25.59 -3.54 -3.83
N CYS A 6 26.67 -3.12 -3.17
CA CYS A 6 26.62 -1.98 -2.27
C CYS A 6 26.51 -0.70 -3.11
N ARG A 7 25.97 0.37 -2.53
CA ARG A 7 25.73 1.66 -3.22
C ARG A 7 26.98 2.22 -3.92
N GLN A 8 28.17 1.86 -3.43
CA GLN A 8 29.45 2.31 -3.98
C GLN A 8 29.88 1.51 -5.23
N ASP A 9 29.61 0.21 -5.23
CA ASP A 9 29.94 -0.68 -6.36
C ASP A 9 29.09 -0.34 -7.60
N LEU A 10 27.85 0.11 -7.37
CA LEU A 10 26.96 0.61 -8.43
C LEU A 10 27.47 1.94 -9.01
N ILE A 11 27.98 2.85 -8.18
CA ILE A 11 28.55 4.13 -8.63
C ILE A 11 29.82 3.89 -9.46
N ASP A 12 30.70 3.02 -8.99
CA ASP A 12 31.97 2.71 -9.67
C ASP A 12 31.72 1.96 -10.99
N TRP A 13 30.66 1.14 -11.06
CA TRP A 13 30.24 0.47 -12.28
C TRP A 13 29.64 1.44 -13.32
N ILE A 14 28.81 2.41 -12.90
CA ILE A 14 28.23 3.44 -13.79
C ILE A 14 29.32 4.33 -14.40
N ILE A 15 30.29 4.77 -13.59
CA ILE A 15 31.45 5.55 -14.06
C ILE A 15 32.26 4.79 -15.13
N THR A 16 32.28 3.46 -15.04
CA THR A 16 33.10 2.62 -15.91
C THR A 16 32.40 2.23 -17.21
N ASN A 17 31.06 2.20 -17.25
CA ASN A 17 30.32 1.53 -18.34
C ASN A 17 29.26 2.37 -19.06
N ASP A 18 28.98 3.62 -18.65
CA ASP A 18 28.06 4.52 -19.36
C ASP A 18 28.80 5.67 -20.09
N PRO A 19 29.08 5.53 -21.40
CA PRO A 19 29.76 6.56 -22.19
C PRO A 19 28.85 7.72 -22.63
N ALA A 20 27.54 7.68 -22.38
CA ALA A 20 26.58 8.74 -22.71
C ALA A 20 26.34 9.72 -21.55
N PHE A 21 26.85 9.42 -20.35
CA PHE A 21 26.79 10.30 -19.20
C PHE A 21 27.93 11.32 -19.27
N ASP A 22 27.59 12.59 -19.52
CA ASP A 22 28.58 13.67 -19.60
C ASP A 22 29.10 14.07 -18.20
N TRP A 23 30.16 13.37 -17.78
CA TRP A 23 30.87 13.63 -16.52
C TRP A 23 31.69 14.93 -16.55
N ASP A 24 31.79 15.69 -17.64
CA ASP A 24 32.67 16.86 -17.66
C ASP A 24 32.25 17.89 -16.59
N GLU A 25 30.96 18.02 -16.28
CA GLU A 25 30.45 18.90 -15.21
C GLU A 25 30.89 18.44 -13.79
N LEU A 26 31.00 17.12 -13.58
CA LEU A 26 31.50 16.53 -12.32
C LEU A 26 33.04 16.54 -12.24
N ARG A 27 33.72 16.56 -13.39
CA ARG A 27 35.18 16.63 -13.53
C ARG A 27 35.72 18.06 -13.39
N VAL A 28 34.97 19.07 -13.85
CA VAL A 28 35.23 20.51 -13.59
C VAL A 28 34.73 21.01 -12.22
N ALA A 29 34.31 20.09 -11.34
CA ALA A 29 34.05 20.39 -9.92
C ALA A 29 35.25 20.17 -8.95
N PRO A 30 36.49 20.67 -9.20
CA PRO A 30 37.52 20.78 -8.15
C PRO A 30 37.13 21.67 -6.96
N LEU A 31 36.05 22.45 -7.04
CA LEU A 31 35.65 23.41 -5.99
C LEU A 31 34.60 22.90 -4.99
N MET A 32 34.03 21.71 -5.18
CA MET A 32 32.98 21.16 -4.30
C MET A 32 33.58 20.11 -3.33
N ALA A 33 33.39 20.30 -2.02
CA ALA A 33 33.74 19.31 -1.00
C ALA A 33 33.08 17.94 -1.29
N ARG A 34 33.63 16.84 -0.77
CA ARG A 34 33.09 15.46 -0.93
C ARG A 34 31.58 15.35 -0.67
N THR A 35 31.06 16.14 0.27
CA THR A 35 29.63 16.27 0.59
C THR A 35 28.80 16.94 -0.49
N GLY A 36 29.35 17.90 -1.23
CA GLY A 36 28.71 18.57 -2.36
C GLY A 36 28.55 17.64 -3.56
N ARG A 37 29.57 16.86 -3.90
CA ARG A 37 29.48 15.83 -4.96
C ARG A 37 28.44 14.76 -4.65
N LYS A 38 28.39 14.29 -3.41
CA LYS A 38 27.38 13.31 -2.98
C LYS A 38 25.96 13.87 -3.11
N LYS A 39 25.72 15.11 -2.70
CA LYS A 39 24.42 15.77 -2.85
C LYS A 39 24.02 15.97 -4.31
N LEU A 40 24.97 16.37 -5.17
CA LEU A 40 24.72 16.57 -6.60
C LEU A 40 24.42 15.25 -7.31
N LEU A 41 25.23 14.22 -7.01
CA LEU A 41 25.02 12.87 -7.52
C LEU A 41 23.67 12.31 -7.04
N ASP A 42 23.32 12.51 -5.77
CA ASP A 42 22.02 12.09 -5.23
C ASP A 42 20.86 12.85 -5.92
N SER A 43 21.01 14.14 -6.21
CA SER A 43 19.99 14.91 -6.92
C SER A 43 19.83 14.54 -8.41
N GLU A 44 20.92 14.20 -9.09
CA GLU A 44 20.86 13.76 -10.49
C GLU A 44 20.30 12.33 -10.60
N ILE A 45 20.70 11.45 -9.67
CA ILE A 45 20.13 10.10 -9.54
C ILE A 45 18.62 10.16 -9.25
N ASP A 46 18.15 11.17 -8.52
CA ASP A 46 16.72 11.36 -8.26
C ASP A 46 15.98 11.99 -9.45
N ARG A 47 16.66 12.79 -10.30
CA ARG A 47 16.09 13.42 -11.51
C ARG A 47 15.99 12.45 -12.69
N TYR A 48 17.00 11.61 -12.90
CA TYR A 48 17.10 10.71 -14.06
C TYR A 48 15.86 9.81 -14.28
N PRO A 49 15.22 9.23 -13.24
CA PRO A 49 14.00 8.44 -13.42
C PRO A 49 12.77 9.25 -13.85
N SER A 50 12.77 10.57 -13.62
CA SER A 50 11.66 11.45 -14.01
C SER A 50 11.72 11.90 -15.47
N GLU A 51 12.90 11.82 -16.09
CA GLU A 51 13.15 12.17 -17.50
C GLU A 51 13.34 10.91 -18.38
N SER A 52 13.17 9.71 -17.81
CA SER A 52 13.38 8.46 -18.50
C SER A 52 12.25 8.14 -19.49
N ALA A 53 12.60 7.99 -20.76
CA ALA A 53 11.68 7.58 -21.82
C ALA A 53 10.97 6.25 -21.51
N LEU A 54 11.63 5.32 -20.79
CA LEU A 54 11.00 4.06 -20.37
C LEU A 54 9.88 4.31 -19.34
N VAL A 55 10.11 5.21 -18.39
CA VAL A 55 9.14 5.54 -17.33
C VAL A 55 7.91 6.21 -17.92
N ASP A 56 8.10 7.12 -18.88
CA ASP A 56 7.01 7.79 -19.59
C ASP A 56 6.25 6.83 -20.50
N ALA A 57 6.95 6.03 -21.30
CA ALA A 57 6.33 4.99 -22.12
C ALA A 57 5.51 4.02 -21.26
N ALA A 58 6.03 3.65 -20.08
CA ALA A 58 5.35 2.77 -19.15
C ALA A 58 4.10 3.40 -18.52
N ALA A 59 4.16 4.68 -18.13
CA ALA A 59 3.00 5.41 -17.63
C ALA A 59 1.89 5.51 -18.69
N GLN A 60 2.27 5.75 -19.94
CA GLN A 60 1.35 5.89 -21.06
C GLN A 60 0.83 4.54 -21.58
N GLY A 61 1.46 3.43 -21.22
CA GLY A 61 1.08 2.10 -21.67
C GLY A 61 1.54 1.80 -23.10
N GLN A 62 2.57 2.49 -23.60
CA GLN A 62 3.12 2.31 -24.95
C GLN A 62 3.93 1.02 -25.02
N LEU A 63 3.24 -0.12 -25.07
CA LEU A 63 3.84 -1.44 -24.90
C LEU A 63 4.96 -1.72 -25.91
N ASP A 64 4.78 -1.34 -27.17
CA ASP A 64 5.78 -1.61 -28.21
C ASP A 64 7.02 -0.74 -28.04
N LEU A 65 6.86 0.53 -27.66
CA LEU A 65 8.00 1.38 -27.29
C LEU A 65 8.73 0.83 -26.05
N VAL A 66 8.01 0.32 -25.06
CA VAL A 66 8.63 -0.33 -23.89
C VAL A 66 9.43 -1.56 -24.32
N LYS A 67 8.94 -2.39 -25.25
CA LYS A 67 9.69 -3.54 -25.80
C LYS A 67 10.92 -3.09 -26.59
N GLU A 68 10.76 -2.09 -27.46
CA GLU A 68 11.85 -1.55 -28.29
C GLU A 68 12.97 -1.04 -27.40
N ILE A 69 12.62 -0.19 -26.42
CA ILE A 69 13.55 0.28 -25.40
C ILE A 69 14.17 -0.94 -24.72
N GLN A 70 13.38 -1.85 -24.14
CA GLN A 70 13.87 -3.05 -23.43
C GLN A 70 14.82 -3.92 -24.24
N SER A 71 14.62 -4.02 -25.56
CA SER A 71 15.46 -4.79 -26.47
C SER A 71 16.76 -4.07 -26.86
N ALA A 72 16.77 -2.74 -26.84
CA ALA A 72 17.89 -1.91 -27.29
C ALA A 72 18.94 -1.64 -26.20
N PHE A 73 18.54 -1.61 -24.92
CA PHE A 73 19.44 -1.33 -23.80
C PHE A 73 19.64 -2.58 -22.94
N SER A 74 20.86 -3.14 -22.95
CA SER A 74 21.19 -4.35 -22.17
C SER A 74 21.42 -4.08 -20.67
N VAL A 75 21.35 -2.82 -20.24
CA VAL A 75 21.62 -2.40 -18.87
C VAL A 75 20.49 -1.47 -18.42
N TYR A 76 19.42 -2.07 -17.90
CA TYR A 76 18.46 -1.30 -17.13
C TYR A 76 18.97 -1.13 -15.71
N GLU A 77 19.18 0.12 -15.29
CA GLU A 77 19.35 0.39 -13.88
C GLU A 77 18.07 -0.07 -13.16
N VAL A 78 18.24 -0.89 -12.11
CA VAL A 78 17.14 -1.43 -11.29
C VAL A 78 16.18 -0.31 -10.86
N LYS A 79 16.69 0.89 -10.60
CA LYS A 79 15.87 2.05 -10.23
C LYS A 79 14.90 2.48 -11.34
N VAL A 80 15.36 2.67 -12.57
CA VAL A 80 14.51 3.09 -13.70
C VAL A 80 13.40 2.07 -13.94
N ALA A 81 13.73 0.78 -13.88
CA ALA A 81 12.75 -0.29 -14.00
C ALA A 81 11.71 -0.26 -12.85
N MET A 82 12.15 -0.05 -11.60
CA MET A 82 11.25 0.11 -10.46
C MET A 82 10.31 1.32 -10.62
N PHE A 83 10.80 2.45 -11.13
CA PHE A 83 9.97 3.63 -11.41
C PHE A 83 8.96 3.38 -12.54
N ALA A 84 9.39 2.72 -13.61
CA ALA A 84 8.51 2.33 -14.71
C ALA A 84 7.36 1.43 -14.21
N VAL A 85 7.66 0.45 -13.35
CA VAL A 85 6.64 -0.41 -12.70
C VAL A 85 5.67 0.41 -11.84
N LYS A 86 6.18 1.32 -11.00
CA LYS A 86 5.33 2.19 -10.16
C LYS A 86 4.39 3.06 -10.99
N LYS A 87 4.90 3.64 -12.09
CA LYS A 87 4.11 4.50 -12.98
C LYS A 87 3.09 3.72 -13.78
N ALA A 88 3.46 2.56 -14.33
CA ALA A 88 2.53 1.66 -15.00
C ALA A 88 1.41 1.21 -14.05
N ALA A 89 1.74 0.88 -12.80
CA ALA A 89 0.76 0.49 -11.78
C ALA A 89 -0.21 1.63 -11.43
N ALA A 90 0.31 2.84 -11.15
CA ALA A 90 -0.52 4.01 -10.89
C ALA A 90 -1.42 4.39 -12.08
N ALA A 91 -0.96 4.16 -13.30
CA ALA A 91 -1.69 4.44 -14.54
C ALA A 91 -2.62 3.30 -14.98
N GLY A 92 -2.63 2.15 -14.30
CA GLY A 92 -3.53 1.03 -14.64
C GLY A 92 -3.08 0.18 -15.84
N ARG A 93 -1.79 0.22 -16.22
CA ARG A 93 -1.25 -0.40 -17.44
C ARG A 93 -0.83 -1.85 -17.19
N VAL A 94 -1.80 -2.77 -17.16
CA VAL A 94 -1.57 -4.20 -16.84
C VAL A 94 -0.59 -4.88 -17.81
N ASP A 95 -0.75 -4.70 -19.13
CA ASP A 95 0.11 -5.39 -20.11
C ASP A 95 1.56 -4.88 -20.07
N THR A 96 1.74 -3.58 -19.86
CA THR A 96 3.06 -2.97 -19.61
C THR A 96 3.67 -3.52 -18.32
N LEU A 97 2.89 -3.60 -17.25
CA LEU A 97 3.35 -4.16 -15.97
C LEU A 97 3.78 -5.62 -16.13
N ARG A 98 3.00 -6.42 -16.87
CA ARG A 98 3.31 -7.81 -17.18
C ARG A 98 4.63 -7.95 -17.91
N LEU A 99 4.91 -7.06 -18.87
CA LEU A 99 6.18 -7.04 -19.59
C LEU A 99 7.34 -6.63 -18.67
N LEU A 100 7.17 -5.56 -17.90
CA LEU A 100 8.20 -5.05 -16.99
C LEU A 100 8.55 -6.02 -15.85
N LEU A 101 7.61 -6.87 -15.41
CA LEU A 101 7.83 -7.85 -14.35
C LEU A 101 8.37 -9.21 -14.85
N ARG A 102 8.51 -9.41 -16.17
CA ARG A 102 9.09 -10.63 -16.78
C ARG A 102 10.62 -10.60 -16.91
N THR A 103 11.26 -9.55 -16.42
CA THR A 103 12.69 -9.28 -16.60
C THR A 103 13.62 -10.13 -15.73
N GLU A 104 14.85 -10.33 -16.20
CA GLU A 104 15.86 -11.26 -15.66
C GLU A 104 16.37 -10.96 -14.24
N TRP A 105 16.12 -9.76 -13.70
CA TRP A 105 16.61 -9.34 -12.36
C TRP A 105 15.77 -9.87 -11.19
N GLY A 106 14.71 -10.63 -11.47
CA GLY A 106 13.85 -11.23 -10.45
C GLY A 106 12.88 -10.23 -9.81
N VAL A 107 11.67 -10.68 -9.54
CA VAL A 107 10.64 -9.82 -8.94
C VAL A 107 10.81 -9.76 -7.43
N PHE A 108 11.28 -8.61 -6.92
CA PHE A 108 11.39 -8.40 -5.47
C PHE A 108 10.02 -8.15 -4.84
N LYS A 109 9.75 -8.77 -3.68
CA LYS A 109 8.50 -8.58 -2.92
C LYS A 109 8.22 -7.11 -2.61
N SER A 110 9.24 -6.32 -2.28
CA SER A 110 9.10 -4.88 -2.01
C SER A 110 8.58 -4.10 -3.21
N LEU A 111 9.00 -4.44 -4.43
CA LEU A 111 8.52 -3.79 -5.65
C LEU A 111 7.05 -4.12 -5.92
N LEU A 112 6.65 -5.37 -5.73
CA LEU A 112 5.26 -5.79 -5.87
C LEU A 112 4.35 -5.07 -4.87
N VAL A 113 4.79 -4.94 -3.62
CA VAL A 113 4.07 -4.17 -2.60
C VAL A 113 3.92 -2.72 -3.03
N THR A 114 5.00 -2.05 -3.47
CA THR A 114 4.89 -0.66 -3.92
C THR A 114 4.01 -0.53 -5.17
N ALA A 115 4.03 -1.48 -6.09
CA ALA A 115 3.13 -1.49 -7.24
C ALA A 115 1.66 -1.62 -6.80
N MET A 116 1.38 -2.51 -5.84
CA MET A 116 0.05 -2.68 -5.24
C MET A 116 -0.42 -1.40 -4.53
N GLU A 117 0.45 -0.76 -3.73
CA GLU A 117 0.15 0.53 -3.08
C GLU A 117 -0.17 1.63 -4.10
N LYS A 118 0.62 1.73 -5.18
CA LYS A 118 0.39 2.73 -6.22
C LYS A 118 -0.89 2.45 -7.01
N ALA A 119 -1.20 1.19 -7.28
CA ALA A 119 -2.47 0.82 -7.88
C ALA A 119 -3.65 1.19 -6.96
N ALA A 120 -3.56 0.83 -5.68
CA ALA A 120 -4.59 1.07 -4.67
C ALA A 120 -4.88 2.56 -4.47
N VAL A 121 -3.85 3.40 -4.29
CA VAL A 121 -4.00 4.86 -4.15
C VAL A 121 -4.63 5.51 -5.38
N ASN A 122 -4.48 4.90 -6.57
CA ASN A 122 -5.03 5.43 -7.82
C ASN A 122 -6.29 4.68 -8.29
N GLY A 123 -6.88 3.82 -7.46
CA GLY A 123 -8.10 3.07 -7.77
C GLY A 123 -7.95 2.08 -8.93
N ARG A 124 -6.74 1.60 -9.23
CA ARG A 124 -6.45 0.71 -10.37
C ARG A 124 -6.69 -0.76 -10.00
N VAL A 125 -7.95 -1.13 -9.75
CA VAL A 125 -8.33 -2.48 -9.30
C VAL A 125 -7.88 -3.57 -10.28
N ASN A 126 -7.92 -3.31 -11.60
CA ASN A 126 -7.43 -4.23 -12.62
C ASN A 126 -5.94 -4.60 -12.46
N VAL A 127 -5.11 -3.66 -12.01
CA VAL A 127 -3.69 -3.91 -11.68
C VAL A 127 -3.58 -4.70 -10.38
N MET A 128 -4.41 -4.37 -9.37
CA MET A 128 -4.43 -5.09 -8.10
C MET A 128 -4.81 -6.56 -8.28
N GLU A 129 -5.84 -6.84 -9.09
CA GLU A 129 -6.25 -8.19 -9.48
C GLU A 129 -5.10 -8.96 -10.15
N TYR A 130 -4.43 -8.34 -11.13
CA TYR A 130 -3.29 -8.95 -11.80
C TYR A 130 -2.15 -9.26 -10.82
N LEU A 131 -1.78 -8.29 -9.96
CA LEU A 131 -0.70 -8.47 -8.99
C LEU A 131 -1.05 -9.54 -7.95
N TYR A 132 -2.28 -9.57 -7.47
CA TYR A 132 -2.77 -10.56 -6.52
C TYR A 132 -2.75 -11.97 -7.13
N ALA A 133 -3.33 -12.13 -8.32
CA ALA A 133 -3.46 -13.40 -9.02
C ALA A 133 -2.15 -13.96 -9.60
N GLN A 134 -1.05 -13.22 -9.54
CA GLN A 134 0.25 -13.71 -10.03
C GLN A 134 1.27 -13.89 -8.92
N TYR A 135 1.16 -13.13 -7.82
CA TYR A 135 2.25 -13.04 -6.84
C TYR A 135 1.81 -13.14 -5.38
N CYS A 136 0.50 -13.23 -5.09
CA CYS A 136 -0.03 -13.23 -3.72
C CYS A 136 -0.70 -14.56 -3.31
N HIS A 137 -0.36 -15.68 -3.97
CA HIS A 137 -0.96 -16.98 -3.67
C HIS A 137 -0.52 -17.61 -2.34
N ASP A 138 0.58 -17.15 -1.74
CA ASP A 138 1.02 -17.59 -0.42
C ASP A 138 0.56 -16.63 0.67
N GLU A 139 0.06 -17.18 1.77
CA GLU A 139 -0.50 -16.53 2.97
C GLU A 139 0.41 -15.46 3.64
N SER A 140 1.63 -15.24 3.14
CA SER A 140 2.62 -14.32 3.70
C SER A 140 2.58 -12.90 3.13
N PHE A 141 1.56 -12.50 2.37
CA PHE A 141 1.44 -11.13 1.86
C PHE A 141 0.96 -10.14 2.95
N GLY A 142 1.67 -10.10 4.08
CA GLY A 142 1.35 -9.31 5.29
C GLY A 142 1.46 -7.79 5.17
N TYR A 143 1.40 -7.23 3.96
CA TYR A 143 1.49 -5.79 3.71
C TYR A 143 0.15 -5.16 3.30
N MET A 144 -0.94 -5.95 3.22
CA MET A 144 -2.25 -5.43 2.81
C MET A 144 -2.84 -4.41 3.79
N GLU A 145 -2.39 -4.38 5.05
CA GLU A 145 -2.78 -3.34 6.01
C GLU A 145 -2.39 -1.94 5.53
N ASN A 146 -1.13 -1.76 5.09
CA ASN A 146 -0.66 -0.46 4.60
C ASN A 146 -1.34 -0.08 3.27
N VAL A 147 -1.57 -1.07 2.40
CA VAL A 147 -2.29 -0.87 1.13
C VAL A 147 -3.74 -0.44 1.40
N LEU A 148 -4.42 -1.07 2.37
CA LEU A 148 -5.79 -0.74 2.77
C LEU A 148 -5.87 0.68 3.35
N LYS A 149 -4.94 1.03 4.26
CA LYS A 149 -4.85 2.39 4.81
C LYS A 149 -4.69 3.42 3.69
N LEU A 150 -3.75 3.20 2.77
CA LEU A 150 -3.48 4.12 1.67
C LEU A 150 -4.65 4.24 0.69
N ALA A 151 -5.34 3.14 0.39
CA ALA A 151 -6.55 3.14 -0.44
C ALA A 151 -7.68 3.97 0.21
N ALA A 152 -7.91 3.77 1.50
CA ALA A 152 -8.92 4.48 2.27
C ALA A 152 -8.60 5.98 2.36
N LEU A 153 -7.36 6.35 2.68
CA LEU A 153 -6.90 7.75 2.69
C LEU A 153 -7.04 8.43 1.32
N ALA A 154 -6.89 7.68 0.23
CA ALA A 154 -7.06 8.18 -1.12
C ALA A 154 -8.53 8.15 -1.60
N GLY A 155 -9.48 7.75 -0.75
CA GLY A 155 -10.91 7.66 -1.07
C GLY A 155 -11.27 6.58 -2.11
N GLN A 156 -10.39 5.60 -2.34
CA GLN A 156 -10.54 4.62 -3.43
C GLN A 156 -11.40 3.43 -2.98
N SER A 157 -12.73 3.60 -2.98
CA SER A 157 -13.68 2.61 -2.43
C SER A 157 -13.63 1.24 -3.10
N ASP A 158 -13.38 1.18 -4.40
CA ASP A 158 -13.30 -0.10 -5.13
C ASP A 158 -12.01 -0.86 -4.77
N ALA A 159 -10.90 -0.15 -4.56
CA ALA A 159 -9.65 -0.74 -4.07
C ALA A 159 -9.80 -1.25 -2.63
N VAL A 160 -10.47 -0.49 -1.76
CA VAL A 160 -10.80 -0.93 -0.39
C VAL A 160 -11.66 -2.20 -0.43
N THR A 161 -12.69 -2.23 -1.28
CA THR A 161 -13.57 -3.40 -1.43
C THR A 161 -12.80 -4.63 -1.93
N PHE A 162 -11.90 -4.45 -2.89
CA PHE A 162 -11.03 -5.53 -3.34
C PHE A 162 -10.17 -6.08 -2.19
N LEU A 163 -9.53 -5.22 -1.41
CA LEU A 163 -8.64 -5.64 -0.32
C LEU A 163 -9.40 -6.37 0.79
N LEU A 164 -10.56 -5.86 1.21
CA LEU A 164 -11.40 -6.50 2.23
C LEU A 164 -11.87 -7.90 1.81
N ARG A 165 -12.12 -8.12 0.52
CA ARG A 165 -12.50 -9.44 -0.02
C ARG A 165 -11.34 -10.45 -0.05
N HIS A 166 -10.11 -9.98 -0.22
CA HIS A 166 -8.96 -10.81 -0.54
C HIS A 166 -7.94 -10.98 0.61
N ASP A 167 -8.05 -10.19 1.68
CA ASP A 167 -7.35 -10.38 2.95
C ASP A 167 -8.23 -9.85 4.10
N PRO A 168 -9.23 -10.64 4.52
CA PRO A 168 -10.17 -10.26 5.55
C PRO A 168 -9.55 -10.42 6.95
N SER A 169 -8.22 -10.25 7.12
CA SER A 169 -7.62 -10.34 8.46
C SER A 169 -8.24 -9.27 9.35
N PRO A 170 -9.10 -9.63 10.31
CA PRO A 170 -9.96 -8.66 10.97
C PRO A 170 -9.17 -7.73 11.89
N ILE A 171 -8.06 -8.25 12.43
CA ILE A 171 -7.07 -7.50 13.22
C ILE A 171 -6.48 -6.36 12.38
N LYS A 172 -6.25 -6.56 11.07
CA LYS A 172 -5.70 -5.51 10.20
C LYS A 172 -6.74 -4.43 9.93
N VAL A 173 -8.01 -4.80 9.71
CA VAL A 173 -9.10 -3.82 9.56
C VAL A 173 -9.26 -3.01 10.84
N PHE A 174 -9.25 -3.65 12.01
CA PHE A 174 -9.26 -2.97 13.31
C PHE A 174 -8.10 -1.98 13.45
N ASN A 175 -6.86 -2.39 13.16
CA ASN A 175 -5.69 -1.52 13.26
C ASN A 175 -5.79 -0.30 12.33
N VAL A 176 -6.25 -0.50 11.09
CA VAL A 176 -6.43 0.59 10.12
C VAL A 176 -7.53 1.55 10.60
N THR A 177 -8.69 1.03 11.00
CA THR A 177 -9.81 1.85 11.50
C THR A 177 -9.41 2.65 12.74
N ALA A 178 -8.78 2.02 13.73
CA ALA A 178 -8.27 2.70 14.91
C ALA A 178 -7.28 3.81 14.53
N ARG A 179 -6.36 3.53 13.61
CA ARG A 179 -5.35 4.50 13.18
C ARG A 179 -5.96 5.69 12.43
N LEU A 180 -6.91 5.45 11.53
CA LEU A 180 -7.59 6.50 10.79
C LEU A 180 -8.40 7.42 11.72
N PHE A 181 -8.99 6.86 12.77
CA PHE A 181 -9.67 7.65 13.80
C PHE A 181 -8.70 8.58 14.55
N TYR A 182 -7.57 8.06 15.05
CA TYR A 182 -6.57 8.89 15.73
C TYR A 182 -5.92 9.93 14.80
N ASP A 183 -5.79 9.62 13.52
CA ASP A 183 -5.27 10.53 12.49
C ASP A 183 -6.37 11.55 12.02
N ASN A 184 -7.58 11.51 12.61
CA ASN A 184 -8.76 12.33 12.29
C ASN A 184 -9.17 12.27 10.81
N GLN A 185 -9.14 11.08 10.22
CA GLN A 185 -9.44 10.80 8.81
C GLN A 185 -10.84 10.20 8.67
N THR A 186 -11.87 10.99 9.00
CA THR A 186 -13.28 10.55 8.98
C THR A 186 -13.73 10.05 7.60
N ASP A 187 -13.31 10.71 6.53
CA ASP A 187 -13.68 10.35 5.16
C ASP A 187 -13.14 8.95 4.79
N ALA A 188 -11.94 8.62 5.27
CA ALA A 188 -11.34 7.31 5.05
C ALA A 188 -12.04 6.21 5.88
N LEU A 189 -12.52 6.55 7.08
CA LEU A 189 -13.34 5.64 7.90
C LEU A 189 -14.66 5.32 7.21
N GLU A 190 -15.34 6.33 6.66
CA GLU A 190 -16.58 6.16 5.90
C GLU A 190 -16.43 5.15 4.78
N VAL A 191 -15.31 5.22 4.03
CA VAL A 191 -15.04 4.30 2.92
C VAL A 191 -14.90 2.85 3.39
N ILE A 192 -14.25 2.60 4.54
CA ILE A 192 -14.09 1.26 5.10
C ILE A 192 -15.42 0.77 5.67
N CYS A 193 -16.05 1.56 6.55
CA CYS A 193 -17.27 1.22 7.25
C CYS A 193 -18.46 0.99 6.31
N ALA A 194 -18.55 1.73 5.19
CA ALA A 194 -19.60 1.53 4.17
C ALA A 194 -19.53 0.15 3.48
N ARG A 195 -18.44 -0.60 3.66
CA ARG A 195 -18.22 -1.92 3.06
C ARG A 195 -18.10 -3.03 4.10
N CYS A 196 -18.16 -2.72 5.39
CA CYS A 196 -18.18 -3.70 6.47
C CYS A 196 -19.55 -4.40 6.56
N ASN A 197 -19.53 -5.71 6.79
CA ASN A 197 -20.70 -6.48 7.19
C ASN A 197 -20.68 -6.76 8.71
N ALA A 198 -21.74 -7.40 9.23
CA ALA A 198 -21.85 -7.69 10.66
C ALA A 198 -20.72 -8.60 11.18
N ASN A 199 -20.20 -9.54 10.38
CA ASN A 199 -19.08 -10.40 10.78
C ASN A 199 -17.77 -9.61 10.88
N ASP A 200 -17.54 -8.64 9.98
CA ASP A 200 -16.35 -7.78 10.05
C ASP A 200 -16.35 -6.95 11.35
N LEU A 201 -17.54 -6.47 11.76
CA LEU A 201 -17.74 -5.76 13.03
C LEU A 201 -17.66 -6.68 14.25
N LEU A 202 -18.11 -7.93 14.16
CA LEU A 202 -18.00 -8.90 15.25
C LEU A 202 -16.55 -9.13 15.66
N GLU A 203 -15.66 -9.27 14.68
CA GLU A 203 -14.24 -9.45 14.93
C GLU A 203 -13.59 -8.17 15.47
N LEU A 204 -14.03 -6.98 15.02
CA LEU A 204 -13.66 -5.70 15.62
C LEU A 204 -14.04 -5.67 17.12
N PHE A 205 -15.23 -6.15 17.46
CA PHE A 205 -15.71 -6.22 18.83
C PHE A 205 -14.87 -7.19 19.66
N ARG A 206 -14.58 -8.39 19.15
CA ARG A 206 -13.71 -9.37 19.81
C ARG A 206 -12.33 -8.80 20.09
N ALA A 207 -11.69 -8.16 19.10
CA ALA A 207 -10.40 -7.51 19.26
C ALA A 207 -10.42 -6.38 20.33
N SER A 208 -11.49 -5.59 20.35
CA SER A 208 -11.70 -4.54 21.37
C SER A 208 -11.88 -5.13 22.77
N LEU A 209 -12.59 -6.26 22.88
CA LEU A 209 -12.88 -6.95 24.14
C LEU A 209 -11.68 -7.69 24.73
N ASP A 210 -10.69 -8.06 23.90
CA ASP A 210 -9.43 -8.69 24.33
C ASP A 210 -8.44 -7.70 24.98
N GLY A 211 -8.80 -6.42 25.09
CA GLY A 211 -8.10 -5.44 25.92
C GLY A 211 -7.24 -4.43 25.18
N PHE A 212 -7.40 -4.31 23.86
CA PHE A 212 -6.98 -3.11 23.15
C PHE A 212 -7.93 -1.96 23.53
N ARG A 213 -7.43 -1.03 24.34
CA ARG A 213 -8.14 0.15 24.87
C ARG A 213 -8.76 1.00 23.75
N CYS A 214 -10.01 0.73 23.39
CA CYS A 214 -10.60 1.23 22.15
C CYS A 214 -12.13 1.41 22.22
N ASP A 215 -12.67 1.89 23.34
CA ASP A 215 -14.04 2.43 23.40
C ASP A 215 -14.27 3.49 22.30
N SER A 216 -13.30 4.38 22.12
CA SER A 216 -13.23 5.36 21.04
C SER A 216 -13.28 4.76 19.62
N VAL A 217 -12.79 3.54 19.40
CA VAL A 217 -12.88 2.87 18.09
C VAL A 217 -14.27 2.26 17.89
N LEU A 218 -14.88 1.73 18.95
CA LEU A 218 -16.28 1.28 18.91
C LEU A 218 -17.22 2.46 18.67
N GLU A 219 -16.98 3.60 19.30
CA GLU A 219 -17.69 4.86 19.06
C GLU A 219 -17.51 5.34 17.62
N ALA A 220 -16.28 5.31 17.10
CA ALA A 220 -15.99 5.66 15.71
C ALA A 220 -16.72 4.74 14.72
N ALA A 221 -16.66 3.43 14.95
CA ALA A 221 -17.38 2.46 14.13
C ALA A 221 -18.90 2.67 14.23
N TYR A 222 -19.44 2.99 15.41
CA TYR A 222 -20.85 3.28 15.60
C TYR A 222 -21.30 4.56 14.88
N ALA A 223 -20.46 5.59 14.87
CA ALA A 223 -20.76 6.87 14.22
C ALA A 223 -20.80 6.77 12.68
N VAL A 224 -20.12 5.78 12.10
CA VAL A 224 -19.84 5.70 10.66
C VAL A 224 -20.51 4.50 9.99
N CYS A 225 -20.70 3.38 10.70
CA CYS A 225 -21.39 2.20 10.17
C CYS A 225 -22.91 2.43 10.10
N SER A 226 -23.58 1.67 9.22
CA SER A 226 -25.04 1.66 9.22
C SER A 226 -25.58 1.13 10.55
N GLU A 227 -26.61 1.78 11.08
CA GLU A 227 -27.24 1.40 12.35
C GLU A 227 -27.69 -0.07 12.32
N SER A 228 -28.27 -0.54 11.20
CA SER A 228 -28.69 -1.93 11.04
C SER A 228 -27.52 -2.93 11.14
N THR A 229 -26.39 -2.66 10.47
CA THR A 229 -25.24 -3.58 10.46
C THR A 229 -24.55 -3.60 11.81
N PHE A 230 -24.43 -2.43 12.45
CA PHE A 230 -23.83 -2.34 13.78
C PHE A 230 -24.69 -3.07 14.83
N ASN A 231 -26.00 -2.83 14.82
CA ASN A 231 -26.93 -3.49 15.75
C ASN A 231 -27.00 -5.01 15.53
N GLU A 232 -26.93 -5.48 14.28
CA GLU A 232 -26.81 -6.91 13.97
C GLU A 232 -25.56 -7.52 14.61
N ALA A 233 -24.40 -6.89 14.44
CA ALA A 233 -23.16 -7.34 15.06
C ALA A 233 -23.23 -7.30 16.61
N VAL A 234 -23.85 -6.27 17.18
CA VAL A 234 -24.03 -6.15 18.64
C VAL A 234 -24.89 -7.31 19.16
N ASN A 235 -26.00 -7.61 18.49
CA ASN A 235 -26.87 -8.72 18.88
C ASN A 235 -26.18 -10.09 18.81
N LEU A 236 -25.24 -10.25 17.87
CA LEU A 236 -24.45 -11.46 17.75
C LEU A 236 -23.38 -11.59 18.85
N ILE A 237 -22.74 -10.49 19.30
CA ILE A 237 -21.69 -10.55 20.34
C ILE A 237 -22.23 -10.54 21.78
N LEU A 238 -23.41 -9.95 22.02
CA LEU A 238 -23.99 -9.80 23.36
C LEU A 238 -24.01 -11.09 24.20
N PRO A 239 -24.40 -12.26 23.65
CA PRO A 239 -24.42 -13.52 24.39
C PRO A 239 -23.00 -14.06 24.71
N GLU A 240 -22.00 -13.64 23.94
CA GLU A 240 -20.60 -14.10 24.03
C GLU A 240 -19.71 -13.16 24.86
N LEU A 241 -20.28 -12.10 25.46
CA LEU A 241 -19.48 -11.10 26.16
C LEU A 241 -18.69 -11.71 27.32
N PRO A 242 -17.38 -11.45 27.40
CA PRO A 242 -16.54 -11.96 28.47
C PRO A 242 -16.87 -11.30 29.82
N VAL A 243 -16.37 -11.89 30.90
CA VAL A 243 -16.44 -11.26 32.23
C VAL A 243 -15.69 -9.94 32.20
N ALA A 244 -16.32 -8.88 32.73
CA ALA A 244 -15.75 -7.55 32.72
C ALA A 244 -14.47 -7.48 33.57
N THR A 245 -13.37 -7.09 32.92
CA THR A 245 -12.07 -6.77 33.52
C THR A 245 -11.84 -5.26 33.46
N GLU A 246 -10.83 -4.75 34.14
CA GLU A 246 -10.44 -3.34 34.04
C GLU A 246 -10.10 -2.90 32.59
N ARG A 247 -9.70 -3.84 31.72
CA ARG A 247 -9.27 -3.55 30.35
C ARG A 247 -10.40 -3.47 29.32
N ASN A 248 -11.52 -4.15 29.56
CA ASN A 248 -12.61 -4.28 28.58
C ASN A 248 -13.98 -3.80 29.11
N ARG A 249 -14.03 -3.29 30.35
CA ARG A 249 -15.27 -2.80 30.96
C ARG A 249 -15.95 -1.71 30.13
N GLU A 250 -15.19 -0.73 29.66
CA GLU A 250 -15.73 0.39 28.86
C GLU A 250 -16.35 -0.11 27.55
N ALA A 251 -15.67 -1.03 26.84
CA ALA A 251 -16.19 -1.65 25.62
C ALA A 251 -17.48 -2.46 25.89
N ILE A 252 -17.51 -3.25 26.96
CA ILE A 252 -18.71 -4.02 27.37
C ILE A 252 -19.88 -3.09 27.68
N ASP A 253 -19.64 -2.01 28.43
CA ASP A 253 -20.68 -1.06 28.82
C ASP A 253 -21.21 -0.30 27.60
N PHE A 254 -20.33 0.10 26.67
CA PHE A 254 -20.71 0.71 25.39
C PHE A 254 -21.65 -0.20 24.58
N LEU A 255 -21.25 -1.46 24.33
CA LEU A 255 -22.05 -2.41 23.54
C LEU A 255 -23.41 -2.69 24.19
N ARG A 256 -23.47 -2.79 25.52
CA ARG A 256 -24.73 -2.94 26.27
C ARG A 256 -25.62 -1.72 26.17
N ASN A 257 -25.05 -0.52 26.16
CA ASN A 257 -25.82 0.71 26.02
C ASN A 257 -26.43 0.84 24.62
N VAL A 258 -25.67 0.54 23.56
CA VAL A 258 -26.17 0.51 22.18
C VAL A 258 -27.32 -0.50 22.01
N ALA A 259 -27.21 -1.68 22.64
CA ALA A 259 -28.27 -2.68 22.64
C ALA A 259 -29.58 -2.21 23.31
N ARG A 260 -29.47 -1.38 24.36
CA ARG A 260 -30.63 -0.83 25.07
C ARG A 260 -31.29 0.30 24.29
N SER A 261 -30.52 1.14 23.60
CA SER A 261 -31.08 2.23 22.78
C SER A 261 -31.78 1.71 21.53
N SER A 262 -31.31 0.62 20.94
CA SER A 262 -31.92 0.00 19.75
C SER A 262 -33.21 -0.79 20.04
N THR A 263 -33.48 -1.14 21.32
CA THR A 263 -34.71 -1.87 21.74
C THR A 263 -35.82 -0.95 22.25
N SER A 264 -35.56 0.36 22.34
CA SER A 264 -36.49 1.36 22.88
C SER A 264 -37.09 2.33 21.85
N GLY A 265 -36.81 2.12 20.54
CA GLY A 265 -37.46 2.79 19.41
C GLY A 265 -38.33 1.83 18.61
#